data_AF-A0A846G446-F1
#
_entry.id   AF-A0A846G446-F1
#
_cell.length_a   1.000
_cell.length_b   1.000
_cell.length_c   1.000
_cell.angle_alpha   90.00
_cell.angle_beta   90.00
_cell.angle_gamma   90.00
#
_symmetry.space_group_name_H-M   'P 1'
#
loop_
_entity.id
_entity.type
_entity.pdbx_description
1 polymer ?
#
loop_
_entity_poly.entity_id
_entity_poly.type
_entity_poly.pdbx_seq_one_letter_code
_entity_poly.pdbx_strand_id
1 'polypeptide(L)'
;MTNLNSHCSDTEWIEQVYQLLLGIARTSLSDKPKLPENLAEKAVPLAQKAKIIQEKADSQIIPPDSLEWVEKVRQLLLDLSRFSLADTPRLPVSMGQRSLVLAQTAKEIKDKVAEKKL
;
A
#
# COMPACT_ATOMS: atom_id res chain seq x y z
N MET A 1 16.39 21.58 -10.00
CA MET A 1 14.93 21.40 -9.83
C MET A 1 14.72 20.48 -8.65
N THR A 2 13.89 20.90 -7.71
CA THR A 2 13.78 20.38 -6.33
C THR A 2 13.42 18.89 -6.32
N ASN A 3 14.30 18.11 -5.69
CA ASN A 3 14.15 16.68 -5.48
C ASN A 3 13.02 16.48 -4.45
N LEU A 4 11.76 16.43 -4.90
CA LEU A 4 10.58 16.07 -4.10
C LEU A 4 10.57 14.57 -3.76
N ASN A 5 11.73 14.01 -3.41
CA ASN A 5 11.82 12.74 -2.70
C ASN A 5 11.33 13.02 -1.28
N SER A 6 10.00 13.03 -1.10
CA SER A 6 9.41 12.97 0.22
C SER A 6 9.95 11.70 0.88
N HIS A 7 10.92 11.89 1.78
CA HIS A 7 11.53 10.84 2.59
C HIS A 7 10.51 10.34 3.63
N CYS A 8 9.42 9.76 3.16
CA CYS A 8 8.53 8.94 3.97
C CYS A 8 9.37 7.79 4.55
N SER A 9 9.46 7.73 5.88
CA SER A 9 10.14 6.64 6.57
C SER A 9 9.43 5.30 6.29
N ASP A 10 10.13 4.19 6.46
CA ASP A 10 9.53 2.88 6.19
C ASP A 10 8.34 2.60 7.13
N THR A 11 8.34 3.14 8.36
CA THR A 11 7.21 3.08 9.30
C THR A 11 6.00 3.91 8.83
N GLU A 12 6.22 5.15 8.39
CA GLU A 12 5.16 5.98 7.83
C GLU A 12 4.59 5.37 6.55
N TRP A 13 5.44 4.73 5.75
CA TRP A 13 5.02 4.04 4.54
C TRP A 13 4.09 2.86 4.88
N ILE A 14 4.43 2.04 5.88
CA ILE A 14 3.55 0.95 6.36
C ILE A 14 2.19 1.51 6.80
N GLU A 15 2.17 2.61 7.56
CA GLU A 15 0.91 3.22 8.02
C GLU A 15 0.06 3.74 6.85
N GLN A 16 0.68 4.46 5.90
CA GLN A 16 -0.03 4.97 4.72
C GLN A 16 -0.60 3.84 3.86
N VAL A 17 0.18 2.77 3.67
CA VAL A 17 -0.27 1.55 2.99
C VAL A 17 -1.44 0.93 3.74
N TYR A 18 -1.34 0.75 5.06
CA TYR A 18 -2.41 0.18 5.89
C TYR A 18 -3.72 0.95 5.75
N GLN A 19 -3.67 2.28 5.90
CA GLN A 19 -4.87 3.13 5.79
C GLN A 19 -5.48 3.08 4.39
N LEU A 20 -4.64 3.09 3.34
CA LEU A 20 -5.12 3.00 1.97
C LEU A 20 -5.81 1.65 1.70
N LEU A 21 -5.18 0.55 2.11
CA LEU A 21 -5.73 -0.80 1.93
C LEU A 21 -7.05 -0.99 2.68
N LEU A 22 -7.15 -0.47 3.91
CA LEU A 22 -8.43 -0.44 4.64
C LEU A 22 -9.50 0.37 3.92
N GLY A 23 -9.13 1.53 3.37
CA GLY A 23 -10.03 2.35 2.58
C GLY A 23 -10.59 1.58 1.38
N ILE A 24 -9.73 0.88 0.64
CA ILE A 24 -10.14 0.05 -0.51
C ILE A 24 -11.02 -1.13 -0.07
N ALA A 25 -10.65 -1.84 0.99
CA ALA A 25 -11.45 -2.94 1.52
C ALA A 25 -12.85 -2.46 1.93
N ARG A 26 -12.96 -1.31 2.60
CA ARG A 26 -14.25 -0.71 2.97
C ARG A 26 -15.07 -0.30 1.74
N THR A 27 -14.45 0.37 0.78
CA THR A 27 -15.10 0.78 -0.47
C THR A 27 -15.65 -0.42 -1.24
N SER A 28 -14.96 -1.56 -1.21
CA SER A 28 -15.41 -2.79 -1.88
C SER A 28 -16.71 -3.37 -1.34
N LEU A 29 -17.09 -3.02 -0.11
CA LEU A 29 -18.33 -3.45 0.54
C LEU A 29 -19.52 -2.51 0.24
N SER A 30 -19.29 -1.41 -0.47
CA SER A 30 -20.37 -0.48 -0.86
C SER A 30 -21.18 -1.04 -2.04
N ASP A 31 -22.46 -0.69 -2.10
CA ASP A 31 -23.37 -1.05 -3.20
C ASP A 31 -22.84 -0.62 -4.58
N LYS A 32 -22.02 0.44 -4.62
CA LYS A 32 -21.37 0.91 -5.84
C LYS A 32 -19.90 1.22 -5.57
N PRO A 33 -19.01 0.21 -5.66
CA PRO A 33 -17.61 0.36 -5.29
C PRO A 33 -16.86 1.14 -6.37
N LYS A 34 -16.85 2.47 -6.23
CA LYS A 34 -16.10 3.41 -7.08
C LYS A 34 -14.71 3.64 -6.51
N LEU A 35 -13.72 3.73 -7.39
CA LEU A 35 -12.38 4.11 -6.95
C LEU A 35 -12.36 5.59 -6.55
N PRO A 36 -11.62 5.96 -5.49
CA PRO A 36 -11.36 7.36 -5.18
C PRO A 36 -10.66 8.06 -6.35
N GLU A 37 -11.06 9.29 -6.66
CA GLU A 37 -10.54 10.06 -7.82
C GLU A 37 -9.02 10.29 -7.72
N ASN A 38 -8.52 10.50 -6.51
CA ASN A 38 -7.12 10.72 -6.16
C ASN A 38 -6.39 9.44 -5.72
N LEU A 39 -6.89 8.25 -6.12
CA LEU A 39 -6.25 6.98 -5.80
C LEU A 39 -4.88 6.83 -6.47
N ALA A 40 -4.76 7.18 -7.76
CA ALA A 40 -3.50 7.09 -8.49
C ALA A 40 -2.42 7.98 -7.85
N GLU A 41 -2.79 9.21 -7.49
CA GLU A 41 -1.91 10.20 -6.86
C GLU A 41 -1.32 9.68 -5.54
N LYS A 42 -2.07 8.87 -4.80
CA LYS A 42 -1.60 8.23 -3.56
C LYS A 42 -0.87 6.92 -3.81
N ALA A 43 -1.35 6.10 -4.73
CA ALA A 43 -0.85 4.75 -4.94
C ALA A 43 0.52 4.73 -5.66
N VAL A 44 0.75 5.64 -6.60
CA VAL A 44 2.01 5.68 -7.38
C VAL A 44 3.23 5.98 -6.49
N PRO A 45 3.25 7.02 -5.63
CA PRO A 45 4.37 7.27 -4.73
C PRO A 45 4.62 6.12 -3.75
N LEU A 46 3.56 5.51 -3.24
CA LEU A 46 3.66 4.35 -2.35
C LEU A 46 4.27 3.13 -3.06
N ALA A 47 3.91 2.88 -4.33
CA ALA A 47 4.49 1.80 -5.13
C ALA A 47 5.96 2.05 -5.46
N GLN A 48 6.35 3.31 -5.72
CA GLN A 48 7.75 3.68 -5.93
C GLN A 48 8.59 3.44 -4.66
N LYS A 49 8.07 3.82 -3.50
CA LYS A 49 8.73 3.56 -2.21
C LYS A 49 8.84 2.06 -1.91
N ALA A 50 7.82 1.27 -2.25
CA ALA A 50 7.87 -0.19 -2.13
C ALA A 50 9.03 -0.80 -2.94
N LYS A 51 9.22 -0.33 -4.18
CA LYS A 51 10.35 -0.72 -5.03
C LYS A 51 11.70 -0.38 -4.38
N ILE A 52 11.82 0.83 -3.82
CA ILE A 52 13.06 1.25 -3.11
C ILE A 52 13.35 0.35 -1.90
N ILE A 53 12.33 -0.02 -1.13
CA ILE A 53 12.47 -0.94 0.02
C ILE A 53 13.02 -2.30 -0.44
N GLN A 54 12.49 -2.82 -1.56
CA GLN A 54 12.95 -4.09 -2.14
C GLN A 54 14.39 -4.02 -2.65
N GLU A 55 14.74 -2.96 -3.37
CA GLU A 55 16.07 -2.78 -3.95
C GLU A 55 17.15 -2.60 -2.88
N LYS A 56 16.80 -1.99 -1.75
CA LYS A 56 17.75 -1.80 -0.65
C LYS A 56 18.00 -3.08 0.13
N ALA A 57 17.05 -4.02 0.18
CA ALA A 57 17.11 -5.30 0.91
C ALA A 57 17.60 -5.24 2.39
N ASP A 58 17.80 -4.03 2.92
CA ASP A 58 18.44 -3.72 4.21
C ASP A 58 17.57 -2.70 4.98
N SER A 59 16.25 -2.81 4.83
CA SER A 59 15.33 -2.03 5.68
C SER A 59 15.50 -2.51 7.12
N GLN A 60 15.99 -1.63 7.99
CA GLN A 60 16.09 -1.91 9.42
C GLN A 60 14.71 -2.01 10.10
N ILE A 61 13.65 -1.55 9.43
CA ILE A 61 12.28 -1.48 9.96
C ILE A 61 11.44 -2.65 9.44
N ILE A 62 11.44 -2.90 8.12
CA ILE A 62 10.64 -3.96 7.51
C ILE A 62 11.41 -5.27 7.62
N PRO A 63 10.88 -6.27 8.32
CA PRO A 63 11.52 -7.57 8.43
C PRO A 63 11.80 -8.19 7.05
N PRO A 64 12.96 -8.86 6.84
CA PRO A 64 13.29 -9.50 5.55
C PRO A 64 12.26 -10.54 5.09
N ASP A 65 11.61 -11.24 6.03
CA ASP A 65 10.51 -12.19 5.76
C ASP A 65 9.25 -11.50 5.22
N SER A 66 9.17 -10.18 5.33
CA SER A 66 8.05 -9.35 4.88
C SER A 66 8.28 -8.72 3.50
N LEU A 67 9.42 -8.98 2.83
CA LEU A 67 9.70 -8.46 1.49
C LEU A 67 8.72 -8.98 0.42
N GLU A 68 8.22 -10.20 0.57
CA GLU A 68 7.16 -10.73 -0.30
C GLU A 68 5.87 -9.92 -0.15
N TRP A 69 5.53 -9.51 1.08
CA TRP A 69 4.40 -8.64 1.33
C TRP A 69 4.59 -7.26 0.68
N VAL A 70 5.80 -6.68 0.74
CA VAL A 70 6.12 -5.42 0.06
C VAL A 70 5.89 -5.53 -1.46
N GLU A 71 6.27 -6.65 -2.08
CA GLU A 71 5.98 -6.87 -3.51
C GLU A 71 4.49 -6.93 -3.80
N LYS A 72 3.75 -7.69 -2.99
CA LYS A 72 2.29 -7.84 -3.16
C LYS A 72 1.57 -6.49 -3.00
N VAL A 73 2.01 -5.66 -2.05
CA VAL A 73 1.52 -4.28 -1.89
C VAL A 73 1.84 -3.46 -3.14
N ARG A 74 3.09 -3.49 -3.62
CA ARG A 74 3.49 -2.76 -4.82
C ARG A 74 2.64 -3.12 -6.03
N GLN A 75 2.42 -4.42 -6.28
CA GLN A 75 1.60 -4.90 -7.38
C GLN A 75 0.15 -4.42 -7.26
N LEU A 76 -0.44 -4.52 -6.06
CA LEU A 76 -1.80 -4.05 -5.82
C LEU A 76 -1.93 -2.54 -6.06
N LEU A 77 -0.98 -1.73 -5.60
CA LEU A 77 -0.99 -0.29 -5.81
C LEU A 77 -0.94 0.07 -7.29
N LEU A 78 -0.13 -0.65 -8.08
CA LEU A 78 -0.06 -0.47 -9.54
C LEU A 78 -1.36 -0.89 -10.23
N ASP A 79 -1.97 -2.01 -9.82
CA ASP A 79 -3.27 -2.44 -10.32
C ASP A 79 -4.34 -1.37 -10.05
N LEU A 80 -4.39 -0.85 -8.81
CA LEU A 80 -5.30 0.21 -8.40
C LEU A 80 -5.10 1.50 -9.21
N SER A 81 -3.86 1.92 -9.44
CA SER A 81 -3.55 3.06 -10.31
C SER A 81 -4.06 2.85 -11.72
N ARG A 82 -3.89 1.65 -12.30
CA ARG A 82 -4.41 1.32 -13.64
C ARG A 82 -5.93 1.41 -13.69
N PHE A 83 -6.64 0.86 -12.70
CA PHE A 83 -8.10 0.92 -12.68
C PHE A 83 -8.64 2.33 -12.48
N SER A 84 -7.94 3.19 -11.74
CA SER A 84 -8.36 4.59 -11.59
C SER A 84 -8.21 5.41 -12.88
N LEU A 85 -7.41 4.94 -13.83
CA LEU A 85 -7.22 5.55 -15.14
C LEU A 85 -8.16 4.98 -16.22
N ALA A 86 -9.02 4.02 -15.88
CA ALA A 86 -9.98 3.45 -16.81
C ALA A 86 -11.14 4.43 -17.08
N ASP A 87 -11.77 4.32 -18.27
CA ASP A 87 -12.91 5.15 -18.67
C ASP A 87 -14.08 5.10 -17.68
N THR A 88 -14.23 3.97 -16.98
CA THR A 88 -15.19 3.81 -15.88
C THR A 88 -14.48 3.24 -14.66
N PRO A 89 -13.95 4.09 -13.76
CA PRO A 89 -13.17 3.65 -12.61
C PRO A 89 -14.06 2.91 -11.61
N ARG A 90 -13.99 1.58 -11.63
CA ARG A 90 -14.64 0.68 -10.68
C ARG A 90 -13.61 -0.15 -9.96
N LEU A 91 -13.87 -0.43 -8.70
CA LEU A 91 -13.03 -1.33 -7.91
C LEU A 91 -13.46 -2.78 -8.19
N PRO A 92 -12.59 -3.63 -8.74
CA PRO A 92 -12.89 -5.06 -8.88
C PRO A 92 -13.09 -5.71 -7.51
N VAL A 93 -14.04 -6.64 -7.41
CA VAL A 93 -14.37 -7.35 -6.15
C VAL A 93 -13.14 -8.03 -5.52
N SER A 94 -12.28 -8.61 -6.36
CA SER A 94 -11.04 -9.26 -5.92
C SER A 94 -10.04 -8.30 -5.25
N MET A 95 -10.13 -6.99 -5.54
CA MET A 95 -9.24 -5.99 -4.93
C MET A 95 -9.59 -5.74 -3.47
N GLY A 96 -10.88 -5.77 -3.11
CA GLY A 96 -11.31 -5.63 -1.72
C GLY A 96 -10.70 -6.70 -0.81
N GLN A 97 -10.82 -7.96 -1.22
CA GLN A 97 -10.25 -9.09 -0.48
C GLN A 97 -8.72 -9.04 -0.43
N ARG A 98 -8.05 -8.76 -1.56
CA ARG A 98 -6.59 -8.59 -1.60
C ARG A 98 -6.13 -7.47 -0.67
N SER A 99 -6.83 -6.34 -0.67
CA SER A 99 -6.52 -5.22 0.21
C SER A 99 -6.68 -5.56 1.68
N LEU A 100 -7.74 -6.29 2.05
CA LEU A 100 -7.97 -6.69 3.43
C LEU A 100 -6.84 -7.59 3.97
N VAL A 101 -6.45 -8.61 3.20
CA VAL A 101 -5.34 -9.52 3.58
C VAL A 101 -4.05 -8.74 3.76
N LEU A 102 -3.71 -7.86 2.82
CA LEU A 102 -2.49 -7.06 2.91
C LEU A 102 -2.53 -6.05 4.07
N ALA A 103 -3.72 -5.53 4.42
CA ALA A 103 -3.89 -4.62 5.56
C ALA A 103 -3.70 -5.35 6.90
N GLN A 104 -4.16 -6.60 7.01
CA GLN A 104 -3.93 -7.43 8.20
C GLN A 104 -2.44 -7.65 8.42
N THR A 105 -1.71 -8.03 7.37
CA THR A 105 -0.25 -8.19 7.45
C THR A 105 0.47 -6.87 7.77
N ALA A 106 0.01 -5.74 7.21
CA ALA A 106 0.57 -4.43 7.53
C ALA A 106 0.43 -4.09 9.03
N LYS A 107 -0.72 -4.44 9.63
CA LYS A 107 -0.96 -4.29 11.06
C LYS A 107 -0.01 -5.17 11.88
N GLU A 108 0.14 -6.44 11.51
CA GLU A 108 1.07 -7.36 12.20
C GLU A 108 2.52 -6.86 12.16
N ILE A 109 2.98 -6.33 11.01
CA ILE A 109 4.32 -5.75 10.88
C ILE A 109 4.46 -4.53 11.79
N LYS A 110 3.45 -3.66 11.82
CA LYS A 110 3.44 -2.47 12.67
C LYS A 110 3.48 -2.84 14.16
N ASP A 111 2.71 -3.85 14.58
CA ASP A 111 2.68 -4.33 15.96
C ASP A 111 4.07 -4.89 16.35
N LYS A 112 4.69 -5.71 15.49
CA LYS A 112 6.08 -6.21 15.69
C LYS A 112 7.12 -5.10 15.77
N VAL A 113 6.99 -4.04 14.95
CA VAL A 113 7.90 -2.89 14.97
C VAL A 113 7.73 -2.06 16.26
N ALA A 114 6.51 -1.94 16.77
CA ALA A 114 6.23 -1.25 18.03
C ALA A 114 6.79 -2.01 19.24
N GLU A 115 6.66 -3.34 19.26
CA GLU A 115 7.21 -4.21 20.32
C GLU A 115 8.74 -4.16 20.40
N LYS A 116 9.44 -4.06 19.26
CA LYS A 116 10.92 -3.94 19.23
C LYS A 116 11.47 -2.60 19.71
N LYS A 117 10.61 -1.58 19.90
CA LYS A 117 11.00 -0.25 20.39
C LYS A 117 10.81 -0.09 21.91
N LEU A 118 10.27 -1.11 22.59
CA LEU A 118 10.15 -1.22 24.04
C LEU A 118 11.33 -2.00 24.62
#